data_AF-A0A382CXB1-F1
#
_entry.id   AF-A0A382CXB1-F1
#
_cell.length_a   1.000
_cell.length_b   1.000
_cell.length_c   1.000
_cell.angle_alpha   90.00
_cell.angle_beta   90.00
_cell.angle_gamma   90.00
#
_symmetry.space_group_name_H-M   'P 1'
#
loop_
_entity.id
_entity.type
_entity.pdbx_description
1 polymer ?
#
loop_
_entity_poly.entity_id
_entity_poly.type
_entity_poly.pdbx_seq_one_letter_code
_entity_poly.pdbx_strand_id
1 'polypeptide(L)'
;VSVMLGSANTDERAWDEAASVDIDRRVNKHLAFGGGVHRCLGSHLARMELRVVLEEWHSRIPEYRVPEGVELDYSPSLRQIADLPLVW
;
A
#
# COMPACT_ATOMS: atom_id res chain seq x y z
N VAL A 1 6.05 -24.40 4.44
CA VAL A 1 4.75 -23.69 4.41
C VAL A 1 5.01 -22.28 3.93
N SER A 2 4.25 -21.78 2.95
CA SER A 2 4.33 -20.39 2.47
C SER A 2 3.02 -19.67 2.77
N VAL A 3 3.08 -18.38 3.08
CA VAL A 3 1.91 -17.55 3.41
C VAL A 3 1.85 -16.38 2.45
N MET A 4 0.67 -16.11 1.89
CA MET A 4 0.43 -14.97 1.00
C MET A 4 -0.27 -13.84 1.77
N LEU A 5 0.51 -12.99 2.46
CA LEU A 5 -0.04 -11.89 3.29
C LEU A 5 -0.92 -10.93 2.48
N GLY A 6 -0.55 -10.66 1.22
CA GLY A 6 -1.36 -9.84 0.32
C GLY A 6 -2.75 -10.42 0.07
N SER A 7 -2.87 -11.75 -0.06
CA SER A 7 -4.16 -12.43 -0.22
C SER A 7 -5.02 -12.30 1.05
N ALA A 8 -4.42 -12.49 2.23
CA ALA A 8 -5.13 -12.32 3.50
C ALA A 8 -5.63 -10.88 3.73
N ASN A 9 -4.93 -9.87 3.22
CA ASN A 9 -5.36 -8.46 3.31
C ASN A 9 -6.54 -8.11 2.40
N THR A 10 -6.87 -8.97 1.44
CA THR A 10 -7.99 -8.79 0.51
C THR A 10 -8.97 -9.98 0.58
N ASP A 11 -9.03 -10.68 1.72
CA ASP A 11 -9.96 -11.78 1.95
C ASP A 11 -11.37 -11.23 2.23
N GLU A 12 -12.31 -11.52 1.34
CA GLU A 12 -13.72 -11.10 1.42
C GLU A 12 -14.45 -11.65 2.66
N ARG A 13 -13.93 -12.71 3.28
CA ARG A 13 -14.50 -13.25 4.54
C ARG A 13 -14.11 -12.42 5.76
N ALA A 14 -13.07 -11.59 5.64
CA ALA A 14 -12.54 -10.75 6.71
C ALA A 14 -12.88 -9.27 6.51
N TRP A 15 -13.08 -8.83 5.27
CA TRP A 15 -13.28 -7.42 4.93
C TRP A 15 -14.44 -7.26 3.95
N ASP A 16 -15.42 -6.44 4.31
CA ASP A 16 -16.39 -5.92 3.34
C ASP A 16 -15.64 -5.08 2.30
N GLU A 17 -16.05 -5.16 1.03
CA GLU A 17 -15.45 -4.40 -0.07
C GLU A 17 -13.91 -4.60 -0.15
N ALA A 18 -13.43 -5.84 0.03
CA ALA A 18 -12.00 -6.16 0.16
C ALA A 18 -11.13 -5.80 -1.06
N ALA A 19 -11.75 -5.65 -2.24
CA ALA A 19 -11.08 -5.25 -3.48
C ALA A 19 -11.08 -3.72 -3.69
N SER A 20 -11.82 -2.98 -2.88
CA SER A 20 -12.00 -1.53 -3.00
C SER A 20 -11.00 -0.78 -2.13
N VAL A 21 -10.50 0.36 -2.63
CA VAL A 21 -9.65 1.27 -1.86
C VAL A 21 -10.53 2.23 -1.08
N ASP A 22 -10.70 1.97 0.22
CA ASP A 22 -11.37 2.84 1.17
C ASP A 22 -10.35 3.44 2.14
N ILE A 23 -10.03 4.73 1.95
CA ILE A 23 -9.07 5.48 2.77
C ILE A 23 -9.64 5.77 4.17
N ASP A 24 -10.97 5.80 4.32
CA ASP A 24 -11.67 6.12 5.57
C ASP A 24 -12.00 4.87 6.40
N ARG A 25 -11.52 3.68 5.99
CA ARG A 25 -11.73 2.41 6.71
C ARG A 25 -11.22 2.49 8.15
N ARG A 26 -12.14 2.60 9.11
CA ARG A 26 -11.81 2.79 10.55
C ARG A 26 -11.17 1.57 11.22
N VAL A 27 -11.63 0.36 10.88
CA VAL A 27 -11.06 -0.89 11.41
C VAL A 27 -10.27 -1.57 10.31
N ASN A 28 -8.95 -1.50 10.41
CA ASN A 28 -8.04 -2.08 9.42
C ASN A 28 -6.93 -2.89 10.13
N LYS A 29 -7.20 -4.18 10.33
CA LYS A 29 -6.27 -5.16 10.95
C LYS A 29 -5.47 -5.91 9.88
N HIS A 30 -4.99 -5.20 8.87
CA HIS A 30 -4.14 -5.77 7.83
C HIS A 30 -2.84 -6.38 8.39
N LEU A 31 -2.31 -7.36 7.67
CA LEU A 31 -1.05 -8.07 7.95
C LEU A 31 0.12 -7.55 7.11
N ALA A 32 0.04 -6.34 6.53
CA ALA A 32 1.13 -5.80 5.71
C ALA A 32 2.44 -5.60 6.50
N PHE A 33 2.36 -5.47 7.82
CA PHE A 33 3.51 -5.41 8.74
C PHE A 33 3.78 -6.73 9.47
N GLY A 34 3.24 -7.85 8.96
CA GLY A 34 3.28 -9.14 9.65
C GLY A 34 2.45 -9.16 10.94
N GLY A 35 2.69 -10.18 11.78
CA GLY A 35 2.01 -10.37 13.05
C GLY A 35 2.81 -11.23 14.03
N GLY A 36 2.37 -11.26 15.29
CA GLY A 36 3.04 -12.02 16.36
C GLY A 36 4.43 -11.49 16.70
N VAL A 37 5.32 -12.40 17.13
CA VAL A 37 6.68 -12.08 17.61
C VAL A 37 7.61 -11.51 16.53
N HIS A 38 7.24 -11.67 15.25
CA HIS A 38 7.99 -11.14 14.11
C HIS A 38 7.30 -9.93 13.45
N ARG A 39 6.36 -9.28 14.15
CA ARG A 39 5.74 -8.04 13.64
C ARG A 39 6.84 -7.02 13.32
N CYS A 40 6.71 -6.35 12.17
CA CYS A 40 7.71 -5.42 11.66
C CYS A 40 8.07 -4.33 12.69
N LEU A 41 9.35 -4.33 13.08
CA LEU A 41 9.93 -3.35 13.99
C LEU A 41 9.84 -1.94 13.41
N GLY A 42 10.03 -1.79 12.10
CA GLY A 42 9.97 -0.52 11.38
C GLY A 42 8.55 -0.02 11.09
N SER A 43 7.49 -0.69 11.55
CA SER A 43 6.11 -0.35 11.18
C SER A 43 5.67 1.06 11.61
N HIS A 44 6.27 1.62 12.66
CA HIS A 44 6.02 3.01 13.05
C HIS A 44 6.80 4.01 12.19
N LEU A 45 8.06 3.67 11.85
CA LEU A 45 8.89 4.47 10.95
C LEU A 45 8.26 4.57 9.56
N ALA A 46 7.89 3.43 8.95
CA ALA A 46 7.27 3.40 7.63
C ALA A 46 5.97 4.24 7.55
N ARG A 47 5.16 4.23 8.62
CA ARG A 47 3.95 5.08 8.69
C ARG A 47 4.27 6.57 8.79
N MET A 48 5.33 6.93 9.52
CA MET A 48 5.78 8.31 9.63
C MET A 48 6.35 8.80 8.31
N GLU A 49 7.18 7.99 7.64
CA GLU A 49 7.72 8.30 6.30
C GLU A 49 6.60 8.49 5.28
N LEU A 50 5.64 7.55 5.22
CA LEU A 50 4.49 7.68 4.30
C LEU A 50 3.66 8.94 4.57
N ARG A 51 3.45 9.29 5.83
CA ARG A 51 2.73 10.53 6.18
C ARG A 51 3.45 11.75 5.63
N VAL A 52 4.74 11.89 5.96
CA VAL A 52 5.54 13.06 5.56
C VAL A 52 5.64 13.14 4.04
N VAL A 53 5.90 12.02 3.35
CA VAL A 53 6.01 12.01 1.89
C VAL A 53 4.69 12.43 1.23
N LEU A 54 3.55 11.90 1.68
CA LEU A 54 2.25 12.24 1.09
C LEU A 54 1.85 13.69 1.39
N GLU A 55 2.04 14.17 2.63
CA GLU A 55 1.74 15.56 3.02
C GLU A 55 2.56 16.57 2.20
N GLU A 56 3.89 16.38 2.12
CA GLU A 56 4.77 17.29 1.39
C GLU A 56 4.57 17.20 -0.13
N TRP A 57 4.37 15.99 -0.67
CA TRP A 57 4.09 15.81 -2.09
C TRP A 57 2.80 16.51 -2.50
N HIS A 58 1.68 16.25 -1.80
CA HIS A 58 0.39 16.87 -2.12
C HIS A 58 0.40 18.38 -1.91
N SER A 59 1.18 18.90 -0.96
CA SER A 59 1.31 20.34 -0.77
C SER A 59 2.08 21.04 -1.91
N ARG A 60 3.06 20.38 -2.51
CA ARG A 60 3.97 20.99 -3.51
C ARG A 60 3.59 20.63 -4.95
N ILE A 61 3.01 19.46 -5.14
CA ILE A 61 2.65 18.85 -6.42
C ILE A 61 1.19 18.36 -6.30
N PRO A 62 0.21 19.27 -6.29
CA PRO A 62 -1.19 18.93 -6.03
C PRO A 62 -1.86 18.23 -7.21
N GLU A 63 -1.40 18.50 -8.43
CA GLU A 63 -1.93 17.93 -9.67
C GLU A 63 -0.86 17.03 -10.29
N TYR A 64 -1.12 15.73 -10.27
CA TYR A 64 -0.25 14.74 -10.89
C TYR A 64 -1.07 13.55 -11.36
N ARG A 65 -0.56 12.84 -12.36
CA ARG A 65 -1.21 11.64 -12.91
C ARG A 65 -0.19 10.65 -13.45
N VAL A 66 -0.62 9.42 -13.64
CA VAL A 66 0.12 8.44 -14.44
C VAL A 66 0.00 8.84 -15.92
N PRO A 67 1.10 8.84 -16.71
CA PRO A 67 1.03 9.09 -18.14
C PRO A 67 0.21 8.01 -18.86
N GLU A 68 -0.40 8.38 -19.99
CA GLU A 68 -1.15 7.42 -20.80
C GLU A 68 -0.21 6.43 -21.49
N GLY A 69 -0.68 5.20 -21.69
CA GLY A 69 0.07 4.16 -22.40
C GLY A 69 1.26 3.59 -21.62
N VAL A 70 1.35 3.85 -20.31
CA VAL A 70 2.34 3.20 -19.44
C VAL A 70 1.85 1.83 -19.00
N GLU A 71 2.65 0.81 -19.29
CA GLU A 71 2.54 -0.50 -18.68
C GLU A 71 3.34 -0.53 -17.37
N LEU A 72 2.70 -0.92 -16.27
CA LEU A 72 3.34 -1.01 -14.95
C LEU A 72 3.89 -2.43 -14.74
N ASP A 73 5.17 -2.52 -14.35
CA ASP A 73 5.79 -3.79 -13.99
C ASP A 73 5.59 -4.09 -12.50
N TYR A 74 4.89 -5.19 -12.22
CA TYR A 74 4.55 -5.63 -10.88
C TYR A 74 5.45 -6.78 -10.43
N SER A 75 5.99 -6.68 -9.22
CA SER A 75 6.75 -7.78 -8.65
C SER A 75 5.84 -8.98 -8.32
N PRO A 76 6.24 -10.22 -8.62
CA PRO A 76 5.47 -11.42 -8.27
C PRO A 76 5.43 -11.72 -6.76
N SER A 77 6.47 -11.31 -6.02
CA SER A 77 6.67 -11.70 -4.62
C SER A 77 6.25 -10.63 -3.62
N LEU A 78 6.32 -9.36 -4.03
CA LEU A 78 5.89 -8.20 -3.26
C LEU A 78 4.84 -7.46 -4.08
N ARG A 79 3.73 -7.04 -3.45
CA ARG A 79 2.77 -6.15 -4.12
C ARG A 79 3.38 -4.75 -4.22
N GLN A 80 4.24 -4.57 -5.21
CA GLN A 80 4.96 -3.33 -5.52
C GLN A 80 5.04 -3.17 -7.04
N ILE A 81 5.24 -1.94 -7.45
CA ILE A 81 5.67 -1.55 -8.79
C ILE A 81 7.13 -1.09 -8.72
N ALA A 82 7.94 -1.49 -9.69
CA ALA A 82 9.35 -1.09 -9.72
C ALA A 82 9.49 0.42 -9.98
N ASP A 83 8.72 0.91 -10.95
CA ASP A 83 8.71 2.30 -11.39
C ASP A 83 7.27 2.78 -11.51
N LEU A 84 6.97 3.94 -10.90
CA LEU A 84 5.71 4.65 -11.06
C LEU A 84 6.00 5.99 -11.75
N PRO A 85 5.95 6.06 -13.10
CA PRO A 85 6.10 7.32 -13.78
C PRO A 85 4.91 8.22 -13.46
N LEU A 86 5.20 9.45 -13.07
CA LEU A 86 4.21 10.49 -12.80
C LEU A 86 4.52 11.69 -13.69
N VAL A 87 3.48 12.38 -14.14
CA VAL A 87 3.56 13.71 -14.75
C VAL A 87 2.79 14.69 -13.87
N TRP A 88 3.33 15.89 -13.72
CA TRP A 88 2.83 16.96 -12.86
C TRP A 88 3.11 18.34 -13.46
#